data_AF-A0A6A8LSD7-F1
#
_entry.id   AF-A0A6A8LSD7-F1
#
_cell.length_a   1.000
_cell.length_b   1.000
_cell.length_c   1.000
_cell.angle_alpha   90.00
_cell.angle_beta   90.00
_cell.angle_gamma   90.00
#
_symmetry.space_group_name_H-M   'P 1'
#
loop_
_entity.id
_entity.type
_entity.pdbx_description
1 polymer ?
#
loop_
_entity_poly.entity_id
_entity_poly.type
_entity_poly.pdbx_seq_one_letter_code
_entity_poly.pdbx_strand_id
1 'polypeptide(L)'
;YKETTKLYHHILVNTVLGEPALEYLHKRGINDDLIEEFEIGFAPENDILEAFFKEQKLYDYQILRKSGLFIERQSTELVERFNGRVMFPIRDTSGQTIAYSGRLLEKRDDAPKYLNSPETAIFNKRKVLFNFDKAKGIIRREKEAILFEGFMDVIAAYRSGVKNGIASMGTSLTDEQIYALDRVTS
;
A
#
# COMPACT_ATOMS: atom_id res chain seq x y z
N TYR A 1 -10.45 0.55 3.52
CA TYR A 1 -9.43 0.30 2.49
C TYR A 1 -9.92 0.63 1.10
N LYS A 2 -10.88 -0.11 0.50
CA LYS A 2 -11.38 0.19 -0.87
C LYS A 2 -11.72 1.67 -1.12
N GLU A 3 -12.56 2.27 -0.28
CA GLU A 3 -12.93 3.68 -0.44
C GLU A 3 -11.75 4.64 -0.15
N THR A 4 -10.87 4.27 0.78
CA THR A 4 -9.61 4.99 1.03
C THR A 4 -8.69 4.97 -0.18
N THR A 5 -8.58 3.84 -0.88
CA THR A 5 -7.74 3.71 -2.08
C THR A 5 -8.22 4.67 -3.15
N LYS A 6 -9.54 4.69 -3.42
CA LYS A 6 -10.14 5.63 -4.38
C LYS A 6 -9.88 7.08 -3.99
N LEU A 7 -10.09 7.42 -2.72
CA LEU A 7 -9.87 8.79 -2.23
C LEU A 7 -8.40 9.22 -2.41
N TYR A 8 -7.46 8.44 -1.91
CA TYR A 8 -6.04 8.77 -1.99
C TYR A 8 -5.52 8.81 -3.42
N HIS A 9 -5.97 7.89 -4.27
CA HIS A 9 -5.64 7.91 -5.69
C HIS A 9 -6.21 9.16 -6.36
N HIS A 10 -7.49 9.50 -6.10
CA HIS A 10 -8.10 10.72 -6.61
C HIS A 10 -7.36 11.98 -6.16
N ILE A 11 -6.96 12.07 -4.88
CA ILE A 11 -6.18 13.20 -4.36
C ILE A 11 -4.87 13.33 -5.11
N LEU A 12 -4.15 12.22 -5.30
CA LEU A 12 -2.86 12.24 -6.00
C LEU A 12 -2.96 12.78 -7.43
N VAL A 13 -3.95 12.32 -8.20
CA VAL A 13 -3.98 12.56 -9.66
C VAL A 13 -4.94 13.68 -10.10
N ASN A 14 -5.89 14.11 -9.26
CA ASN A 14 -6.93 15.08 -9.64
C ASN A 14 -6.99 16.33 -8.76
N THR A 15 -6.07 16.54 -7.82
CA THR A 15 -6.13 17.69 -6.92
C THR A 15 -4.79 18.41 -6.81
N VAL A 16 -4.85 19.71 -6.55
CA VAL A 16 -3.66 20.56 -6.31
C VAL A 16 -2.85 20.03 -5.11
N LEU A 17 -3.51 19.45 -4.11
CA LEU A 17 -2.83 18.84 -2.95
C LEU A 17 -1.93 17.66 -3.36
N GLY A 18 -2.27 16.94 -4.43
CA GLY A 18 -1.52 15.80 -4.93
C GLY A 18 -0.31 16.16 -5.80
N GLU A 19 -0.27 17.37 -6.38
CA GLU A 19 0.75 17.77 -7.35
C GLU A 19 2.19 17.56 -6.86
N PRO A 20 2.58 17.93 -5.62
CA PRO A 20 3.95 17.70 -5.14
C PRO A 20 4.31 16.21 -5.05
N ALA A 21 3.35 15.36 -4.68
CA ALA A 21 3.52 13.92 -4.59
C ALA A 21 3.59 13.27 -5.99
N LEU A 22 2.78 13.75 -6.93
CA LEU A 22 2.77 13.31 -8.32
C LEU A 22 4.09 13.66 -9.01
N GLU A 23 4.57 14.91 -8.87
CA GLU A 23 5.88 15.31 -9.37
C GLU A 23 7.01 14.45 -8.79
N TYR A 24 6.95 14.17 -7.49
CA TYR A 24 7.92 13.31 -6.82
C TYR A 24 7.96 11.91 -7.45
N LEU A 25 6.80 11.31 -7.73
CA LEU A 25 6.68 9.99 -8.38
C LEU A 25 7.25 10.02 -9.79
N HIS A 26 6.89 11.03 -10.58
CA HIS A 26 7.41 11.21 -11.95
C HIS A 26 8.93 11.39 -11.97
N LYS A 27 9.50 12.19 -11.05
CA LYS A 27 10.96 12.35 -10.87
C LYS A 27 11.67 11.03 -10.51
N ARG A 28 10.94 10.05 -9.96
CA ARG A 28 11.43 8.69 -9.68
C ARG A 28 11.19 7.71 -10.83
N GLY A 29 10.61 8.18 -11.93
CA GLY A 29 10.25 7.40 -13.11
C GLY A 29 9.05 6.48 -12.89
N ILE A 30 8.20 6.77 -11.90
CA ILE A 30 6.90 6.11 -11.75
C ILE A 30 5.92 6.96 -12.56
N ASN A 31 5.61 6.52 -13.78
CA ASN A 31 4.71 7.22 -14.70
C ASN A 31 3.23 6.93 -14.38
N ASP A 32 2.32 7.61 -15.08
CA ASP A 32 0.89 7.52 -14.84
C ASP A 32 0.35 6.09 -15.00
N ASP A 33 0.86 5.31 -15.96
CA ASP A 33 0.50 3.90 -16.12
C ASP A 33 0.82 3.07 -14.86
N LEU A 34 1.97 3.31 -14.23
CA LEU A 34 2.33 2.63 -12.98
C LEU A 34 1.52 3.14 -11.79
N ILE A 35 1.21 4.44 -11.77
CA ILE A 35 0.36 5.04 -10.73
C ILE A 35 -1.03 4.41 -10.76
N GLU A 36 -1.60 4.24 -11.96
CA GLU A 36 -2.89 3.56 -12.16
C GLU A 36 -2.78 2.07 -11.83
N GLU A 37 -1.81 1.36 -12.40
CA GLU A 37 -1.64 -0.09 -12.23
C GLU A 37 -1.48 -0.52 -10.76
N PHE A 38 -0.77 0.28 -9.97
CA PHE A 38 -0.56 0.06 -8.55
C PHE A 38 -1.54 0.81 -7.65
N GLU A 39 -2.51 1.54 -8.21
CA GLU A 39 -3.47 2.40 -7.50
C GLU A 39 -2.77 3.31 -6.47
N ILE A 40 -1.61 3.85 -6.84
CA ILE A 40 -0.80 4.72 -5.96
C ILE A 40 -1.63 5.96 -5.63
N GLY A 41 -1.58 6.39 -4.38
CA GLY A 41 -2.32 7.56 -3.91
C GLY A 41 -1.48 8.50 -3.06
N PHE A 42 -2.13 9.51 -2.51
CA PHE A 42 -1.53 10.47 -1.59
C PHE A 42 -2.43 10.68 -0.37
N ALA A 43 -1.84 10.49 0.82
CA ALA A 43 -2.41 10.86 2.10
C ALA A 43 -1.83 12.24 2.48
N PRO A 44 -2.61 13.33 2.37
CA PRO A 44 -2.11 14.67 2.65
C PRO A 44 -1.94 14.89 4.17
N GLU A 45 -1.46 16.07 4.56
CA GLU A 45 -1.21 16.35 5.99
C GLU A 45 -2.45 16.83 6.76
N ASN A 46 -3.53 17.15 6.05
CA ASN A 46 -4.82 17.46 6.64
C ASN A 46 -5.59 16.17 6.93
N ASP A 47 -6.12 16.04 8.15
CA ASP A 47 -7.02 14.93 8.50
C ASP A 47 -8.31 15.03 7.65
N ILE A 48 -8.47 14.12 6.70
CA ILE A 48 -9.57 14.07 5.72
C ILE A 48 -10.39 12.77 5.78
N LEU A 49 -9.80 11.65 6.20
CA LEU A 49 -10.42 10.33 6.22
C LEU A 49 -11.60 10.29 7.17
N GLU A 50 -11.50 10.88 8.35
CA GLU A 50 -12.61 10.84 9.30
C GLU A 50 -13.84 11.56 8.72
N ALA A 51 -13.65 12.77 8.21
CA ALA A 51 -14.70 13.54 7.56
C ALA A 51 -15.27 12.78 6.35
N PHE A 52 -14.40 12.23 5.51
CA PHE A 52 -14.78 11.40 4.36
C PHE A 52 -15.63 10.19 4.79
N PHE A 53 -15.21 9.42 5.80
CA PHE A 53 -15.98 8.26 6.25
C PHE A 53 -17.33 8.65 6.85
N LYS A 54 -17.42 9.80 7.54
CA LYS A 54 -18.69 10.34 8.04
C LYS A 54 -19.61 10.71 6.87
N GLU A 55 -19.10 11.41 5.86
CA GLU A 55 -19.86 11.79 4.66
C GLU A 55 -20.35 10.57 3.88
N GLN A 56 -19.50 9.55 3.71
CA GLN A 56 -19.84 8.30 3.04
C GLN A 56 -20.74 7.38 3.87
N LYS A 57 -21.11 7.77 5.11
CA LYS A 57 -21.88 6.93 6.06
C LYS A 57 -21.20 5.58 6.37
N LEU A 58 -19.87 5.59 6.38
CA LEU A 58 -19.00 4.43 6.65
C LEU A 58 -18.26 4.56 7.99
N TYR A 59 -18.52 5.62 8.75
CA TYR A 59 -17.89 5.85 10.04
C TYR A 59 -18.43 4.88 11.10
N ASP A 60 -17.57 3.97 11.55
CA ASP A 60 -17.77 3.13 12.72
C ASP A 60 -16.49 3.14 13.56
N TYR A 61 -16.58 3.65 14.78
CA TYR A 61 -15.43 3.77 15.68
C TYR A 61 -14.70 2.45 15.94
N GLN A 62 -15.45 1.36 16.17
CA GLN A 62 -14.86 0.06 16.50
C GLN A 62 -14.15 -0.57 15.31
N ILE A 63 -14.65 -0.32 14.10
CA ILE A 63 -14.01 -0.75 12.86
C ILE A 63 -12.78 0.12 12.59
N LEU A 64 -12.92 1.45 12.64
CA LEU A 64 -11.85 2.38 12.26
C LEU A 64 -10.64 2.30 13.19
N ARG A 65 -10.82 2.17 14.50
CA ARG A 65 -9.70 2.01 15.45
C ARG A 65 -8.90 0.72 15.24
N LYS A 66 -9.52 -0.32 14.65
CA LYS A 66 -8.88 -1.62 14.34
C LYS A 66 -8.43 -1.73 12.88
N SER A 67 -8.75 -0.73 12.05
CA SER A 67 -8.50 -0.79 10.60
C SER A 67 -7.02 -0.67 10.24
N GLY A 68 -6.21 -0.07 11.12
CA GLY A 68 -4.83 0.32 10.80
C GLY A 68 -4.71 1.60 9.97
N LEU A 69 -5.83 2.25 9.60
CA LEU A 69 -5.85 3.58 8.99
C LEU A 69 -5.80 4.71 10.03
N PHE A 70 -6.21 4.42 11.26
CA PHE A 70 -6.24 5.35 12.38
C PHE A 70 -5.37 4.86 13.54
N ILE A 71 -4.98 5.79 14.41
CA ILE A 71 -4.36 5.57 15.71
C ILE A 71 -5.32 6.11 16.77
N GLU A 72 -5.61 5.31 17.80
CA GLU A 72 -6.45 5.71 18.94
C GLU A 72 -5.59 6.49 19.96
N ARG A 73 -5.95 7.76 20.21
CA ARG A 73 -5.39 8.63 21.25
C ARG A 73 -6.46 8.89 22.32
N GLN A 74 -6.00 9.12 23.57
CA GLN A 74 -6.84 9.56 24.70
C GLN A 74 -8.23 8.89 24.76
N SER A 75 -8.24 7.55 24.73
CA SER A 75 -9.38 6.64 24.86
C SER A 75 -10.50 6.70 23.81
N THR A 76 -10.65 7.76 23.02
CA THR A 76 -11.71 7.85 21.97
C THR A 76 -11.35 8.69 20.75
N GLU A 77 -10.23 9.40 20.76
CA GLU A 77 -9.82 10.24 19.64
C GLU A 77 -9.13 9.39 18.57
N LEU A 78 -9.62 9.43 17.34
CA LEU A 78 -8.96 8.77 16.21
C LEU A 78 -8.19 9.80 15.41
N VAL A 79 -6.88 9.58 15.27
CA VAL A 79 -6.04 10.39 14.37
C VAL A 79 -5.60 9.54 13.18
N GLU A 80 -5.40 10.16 12.03
CA GLU A 80 -4.95 9.41 10.86
C GLU A 80 -3.53 8.88 11.06
N ARG A 81 -3.34 7.61 10.68
CA ARG A 81 -2.02 6.99 10.76
C ARG A 81 -1.06 7.53 9.71
N PHE A 82 -1.59 7.82 8.52
CA PHE A 82 -0.81 8.19 7.35
C PHE A 82 -1.04 9.66 7.05
N ASN A 83 0.03 10.44 7.07
CA ASN A 83 -0.02 11.89 6.94
C ASN A 83 1.20 12.35 6.14
N GLY A 84 0.99 13.14 5.09
CA GLY A 84 2.06 13.63 4.21
C GLY A 84 2.82 12.52 3.48
N ARG A 85 2.10 11.47 3.05
CA ARG A 85 2.69 10.24 2.51
C ARG A 85 2.14 9.88 1.14
N VAL A 86 3.04 9.48 0.23
CA VAL A 86 2.67 8.71 -0.96
C VAL A 86 2.27 7.31 -0.51
N MET A 87 1.11 6.87 -0.93
CA MET A 87 0.45 5.66 -0.46
C MET A 87 0.56 4.56 -1.51
N PHE A 88 1.16 3.44 -1.12
CA PHE A 88 1.27 2.23 -1.92
C PHE A 88 0.31 1.18 -1.34
N PRO A 89 -0.80 0.88 -2.03
CA PRO A 89 -1.73 -0.17 -1.60
C PRO A 89 -1.04 -1.53 -1.52
N ILE A 90 -1.35 -2.29 -0.48
CA ILE A 90 -0.96 -3.69 -0.32
C ILE A 90 -2.22 -4.52 -0.52
N ARG A 91 -2.20 -5.40 -1.51
CA ARG A 91 -3.36 -6.20 -1.94
C ARG A 91 -3.28 -7.64 -1.44
N ASP A 92 -4.44 -8.22 -1.16
CA ASP A 92 -4.57 -9.66 -0.94
C ASP A 92 -4.49 -10.42 -2.27
N THR A 93 -4.57 -11.76 -2.22
CA THR A 93 -4.48 -12.61 -3.43
C THR A 93 -5.64 -12.41 -4.42
N SER A 94 -6.74 -11.76 -3.99
CA SER A 94 -7.89 -11.41 -4.83
C SER A 94 -7.76 -10.02 -5.46
N GLY A 95 -6.71 -9.27 -5.12
CA GLY A 95 -6.50 -7.90 -5.61
C GLY A 95 -7.18 -6.83 -4.74
N GLN A 96 -7.75 -7.18 -3.59
CA GLN A 96 -8.37 -6.20 -2.70
C GLN A 96 -7.31 -5.55 -1.81
N THR A 97 -7.34 -4.22 -1.71
CA THR A 97 -6.46 -3.49 -0.78
C THR A 97 -6.80 -3.86 0.67
N ILE A 98 -5.81 -4.32 1.42
CA ILE A 98 -5.92 -4.75 2.82
C ILE A 98 -4.99 -3.99 3.77
N ALA A 99 -4.01 -3.27 3.23
CA ALA A 99 -3.04 -2.47 3.98
C ALA A 99 -2.38 -1.41 3.08
N TYR A 100 -1.50 -0.59 3.67
CA TYR A 100 -0.67 0.37 2.95
C TYR A 100 0.78 0.31 3.39
N SER A 101 1.67 0.66 2.47
CA SER A 101 2.97 1.26 2.79
C SER A 101 2.94 2.73 2.40
N GLY A 102 3.19 3.63 3.36
CA GLY A 102 3.21 5.07 3.15
C GLY A 102 4.64 5.61 3.15
N ARG A 103 5.09 6.18 2.02
CA ARG A 103 6.38 6.85 1.90
C ARG A 103 6.24 8.32 2.23
N LEU A 104 6.99 8.79 3.22
CA LEU A 104 7.02 10.20 3.60
C LEU A 104 7.57 11.05 2.45
N LEU A 105 6.84 12.11 2.08
CA LEU A 105 7.21 13.00 0.97
C LEU A 105 8.39 13.90 1.37
N GLU A 106 8.24 14.59 2.50
CA GLU A 106 9.23 15.51 3.06
C GLU A 106 9.88 14.92 4.31
N LYS A 107 11.22 14.98 4.40
CA LYS A 107 11.93 14.40 5.53
C LYS A 107 11.57 15.14 6.83
N ARG A 108 11.13 14.38 7.83
CA ARG A 108 10.91 14.83 9.21
C ARG A 108 11.76 13.97 10.14
N ASP A 109 12.41 14.56 11.14
CA ASP A 109 13.34 13.83 12.02
C ASP A 109 12.62 12.86 12.98
N ASP A 110 11.33 13.08 13.22
CA ASP A 110 10.46 12.31 14.11
C ASP A 110 9.59 11.26 13.39
N ALA A 111 9.72 11.12 12.07
CA ALA A 111 8.87 10.22 11.27
C ALA A 111 9.68 9.29 10.35
N PRO A 112 9.33 7.99 10.28
CA PRO A 112 10.05 7.06 9.42
C PRO A 112 9.78 7.34 7.94
N LYS A 113 10.80 7.12 7.10
CA LYS A 113 10.73 7.26 5.64
C LYS A 113 9.61 6.41 5.03
N TYR A 114 9.45 5.17 5.50
CA TYR A 114 8.34 4.29 5.16
C TYR A 114 7.60 3.88 6.42
N LEU A 115 6.26 3.92 6.35
CA LEU A 115 5.38 3.47 7.41
C LEU A 115 4.44 2.41 6.85
N ASN A 116 4.50 1.19 7.37
CA ASN A 116 3.54 0.15 7.00
C ASN A 116 2.32 0.20 7.93
N SER A 117 1.18 -0.27 7.42
CA SER A 117 0.05 -0.64 8.28
C SER A 117 0.51 -1.59 9.41
N PRO A 118 -0.10 -1.50 10.60
CA PRO A 118 0.08 -2.50 11.65
C PRO A 118 -0.60 -3.81 11.22
N GLU A 119 -0.37 -4.89 11.96
CA GLU A 119 -1.16 -6.12 11.82
C GLU A 119 -2.64 -5.82 12.06
N THR A 120 -3.54 -6.40 11.27
CA THR A 120 -5.00 -6.27 11.41
C THR A 120 -5.68 -7.61 11.18
N ALA A 121 -7.00 -7.67 11.34
CA ALA A 121 -7.77 -8.88 11.05
C ALA A 121 -7.64 -9.35 9.58
N ILE A 122 -7.33 -8.45 8.65
CA ILE A 122 -7.24 -8.73 7.21
C ILE A 122 -5.83 -8.57 6.64
N PHE A 123 -4.87 -8.10 7.43
CA PHE A 123 -3.49 -7.93 6.99
C PHE A 123 -2.51 -8.53 7.97
N ASN A 124 -1.73 -9.49 7.47
CA ASN A 124 -0.65 -10.11 8.20
C ASN A 124 0.62 -10.16 7.34
N LYS A 125 1.68 -9.47 7.77
CA LYS A 125 2.93 -9.34 7.01
C LYS A 125 3.61 -10.68 6.75
N ARG A 126 3.43 -11.65 7.65
CA ARG A 126 3.97 -13.01 7.51
C ARG A 126 3.29 -13.81 6.41
N LYS A 127 2.14 -13.38 5.89
CA LYS A 127 1.37 -14.12 4.87
C LYS A 127 1.29 -13.41 3.53
N VAL A 128 1.54 -12.11 3.52
CA VAL A 128 1.34 -11.25 2.35
C VAL A 128 2.68 -10.99 1.66
N LEU A 129 2.67 -11.13 0.33
CA LEU A 129 3.75 -10.73 -0.56
C LEU A 129 3.21 -9.62 -1.46
N PHE A 130 3.94 -8.51 -1.56
CA PHE A 130 3.59 -7.43 -2.47
C PHE A 130 3.57 -7.93 -3.92
N ASN A 131 2.63 -7.40 -4.73
CA ASN A 131 2.43 -7.72 -6.14
C ASN A 131 2.03 -9.18 -6.43
N PHE A 132 1.79 -10.02 -5.42
CA PHE A 132 1.47 -11.43 -5.64
C PHE A 132 0.15 -11.64 -6.39
N ASP A 133 -0.84 -10.78 -6.18
CA ASP A 133 -2.12 -10.81 -6.89
C ASP A 133 -1.97 -10.71 -8.41
N LYS A 134 -1.07 -9.85 -8.87
CA LYS A 134 -0.73 -9.65 -10.28
C LYS A 134 0.28 -10.69 -10.79
N ALA A 135 1.29 -11.01 -9.97
CA ALA A 135 2.38 -11.90 -10.35
C ALA A 135 1.97 -13.38 -10.40
N LYS A 136 1.01 -13.84 -9.57
CA LYS A 136 0.67 -15.26 -9.41
C LYS A 136 0.40 -16.01 -10.72
N GLY A 137 -0.26 -15.37 -11.69
CA GLY A 137 -0.59 -16.00 -12.97
C GLY A 137 0.65 -16.19 -13.86
N ILE A 138 1.56 -15.23 -13.80
CA ILE A 138 2.83 -15.24 -14.54
C ILE A 138 3.79 -16.24 -13.90
N ILE A 139 3.92 -16.19 -12.57
CA ILE A 139 4.70 -17.15 -11.77
C ILE A 139 4.29 -18.58 -12.11
N ARG A 140 2.99 -18.86 -12.19
CA ARG A 140 2.49 -20.20 -12.53
C ARG A 140 2.82 -20.64 -13.95
N ARG A 141 2.79 -19.71 -14.91
CA ARG A 141 3.11 -20.00 -16.31
C ARG A 141 4.61 -20.21 -16.51
N GLU A 142 5.43 -19.39 -15.87
CA GLU A 142 6.89 -19.37 -16.02
C GLU A 142 7.60 -20.31 -15.04
N LYS A 143 6.88 -20.81 -14.02
CA LYS A 143 7.40 -21.62 -12.91
C LYS A 143 8.55 -20.94 -12.16
N GLU A 144 8.50 -19.62 -12.10
CA GLU A 144 9.54 -18.79 -11.50
C GLU A 144 8.93 -17.56 -10.84
N ALA A 145 9.38 -17.26 -9.63
CA ALA A 145 9.11 -16.01 -8.93
C ALA A 145 10.43 -15.31 -8.60
N ILE A 146 10.48 -13.99 -8.79
CA ILE A 146 11.66 -13.19 -8.44
C ILE A 146 11.36 -12.45 -7.15
N LEU A 147 12.09 -12.78 -6.09
CA LEU A 147 11.93 -12.16 -4.78
C LEU A 147 12.87 -10.96 -4.64
N PHE A 148 12.30 -9.79 -4.39
CA PHE A 148 13.01 -8.55 -4.12
C PHE A 148 12.98 -8.20 -2.63
N GLU A 149 13.94 -7.40 -2.18
CA GLU A 149 14.00 -6.90 -0.80
C GLU A 149 12.87 -5.92 -0.48
N GLY A 150 12.47 -5.08 -1.44
CA GLY A 150 11.46 -4.05 -1.25
C GLY A 150 10.44 -3.97 -2.38
N PHE A 151 9.22 -3.54 -2.04
CA PHE A 151 8.14 -3.34 -3.01
C PHE A 151 8.47 -2.29 -4.08
N MET A 152 9.36 -1.33 -3.79
CA MET A 152 9.81 -0.36 -4.78
C MET A 152 10.66 -0.99 -5.88
N ASP A 153 11.46 -2.01 -5.53
CA ASP A 153 12.25 -2.75 -6.51
C ASP A 153 11.33 -3.60 -7.39
N VAL A 154 10.23 -4.13 -6.82
CA VAL A 154 9.17 -4.80 -7.58
C VAL A 154 8.53 -3.84 -8.59
N ILE A 155 8.17 -2.61 -8.20
CA ILE A 155 7.61 -1.61 -9.12
C ILE A 155 8.62 -1.24 -10.21
N ALA A 156 9.89 -1.09 -9.87
CA ALA A 156 10.95 -0.80 -10.84
C ALA A 156 11.16 -1.96 -11.83
N ALA A 157 11.15 -3.20 -11.35
CA ALA A 157 11.24 -4.40 -12.17
C ALA A 157 10.01 -4.54 -13.08
N TYR A 158 8.82 -4.28 -12.53
CA TYR A 158 7.56 -4.27 -13.27
C TYR A 158 7.60 -3.27 -14.43
N ARG A 159 8.14 -2.06 -14.22
CA ARG A 159 8.37 -1.05 -15.27
C ARG A 159 9.27 -1.58 -16.39
N SER A 160 10.28 -2.38 -16.04
CA SER A 160 11.23 -2.98 -17.00
C SER A 160 10.70 -4.26 -17.66
N GLY A 161 9.44 -4.64 -17.45
CA GLY A 161 8.83 -5.83 -18.04
C GLY A 161 8.93 -7.11 -17.21
N VAL A 162 9.56 -7.06 -16.03
CA VAL A 162 9.63 -8.20 -15.11
C VAL A 162 8.37 -8.24 -14.25
N LYS A 163 7.39 -9.05 -14.66
CA LYS A 163 6.03 -9.05 -14.07
C LYS A 163 5.81 -10.12 -13.00
N ASN A 164 6.74 -11.07 -12.84
CA ASN A 164 6.75 -12.12 -11.79
C ASN A 164 7.51 -11.71 -10.51
N GLY A 165 7.81 -10.42 -10.36
CA GLY A 165 8.48 -9.87 -9.17
C GLY A 165 7.54 -9.74 -7.97
N ILE A 166 8.03 -10.10 -6.78
CA ILE A 166 7.32 -10.02 -5.49
C ILE A 166 8.28 -9.54 -4.38
N ALA A 167 7.75 -9.04 -3.27
CA ALA A 167 8.56 -8.66 -2.10
C ALA A 167 7.84 -8.90 -0.79
N SER A 168 8.60 -9.17 0.28
CA SER A 168 8.07 -9.17 1.65
C SER A 168 7.86 -7.73 2.15
N MET A 169 6.95 -7.55 3.12
CA MET A 169 6.59 -6.22 3.64
C MET A 169 7.44 -5.81 4.85
N GLY A 170 8.77 -5.84 4.69
CA GLY A 170 9.73 -5.47 5.73
C GLY A 170 9.97 -6.57 6.78
N THR A 171 9.91 -7.83 6.34
CA THR A 171 10.21 -9.01 7.16
C THR A 171 11.08 -9.97 6.37
N SER A 172 11.84 -10.85 7.05
CA SER A 172 12.40 -12.03 6.39
C SER A 172 11.28 -12.86 5.75
N LEU A 173 11.63 -13.59 4.69
CA LEU A 173 10.71 -14.53 4.05
C LEU A 173 10.26 -15.57 5.09
N THR A 174 8.95 -15.80 5.18
CA THR A 174 8.36 -16.71 6.16
C THR A 174 7.96 -18.04 5.53
N ASP A 175 7.81 -19.08 6.36
CA ASP A 175 7.31 -20.38 5.90
C ASP A 175 5.93 -20.23 5.25
N GLU A 176 5.05 -19.40 5.82
CA GLU A 176 3.72 -19.17 5.25
C GLU A 176 3.77 -18.55 3.83
N GLN A 177 4.74 -17.67 3.57
CA GLN A 177 4.98 -17.10 2.24
C GLN A 177 5.58 -18.14 1.28
N ILE A 178 6.50 -18.98 1.77
CA ILE A 178 7.09 -20.08 0.99
C ILE A 178 6.00 -21.07 0.56
N TYR A 179 5.13 -21.49 1.48
CA TYR A 179 4.01 -22.37 1.15
C TYR A 179 3.04 -21.74 0.14
N ALA A 180 2.81 -20.43 0.20
CA ALA A 180 2.00 -19.74 -0.80
C ALA A 180 2.65 -19.75 -2.19
N LEU A 181 3.99 -19.61 -2.26
CA LEU A 181 4.76 -19.65 -3.49
C LEU A 181 4.79 -21.05 -4.09
N ASP A 182 5.07 -22.07 -3.27
CA ASP A 182 5.16 -23.47 -3.68
C ASP A 182 3.90 -23.94 -4.43
N ARG A 183 2.73 -23.51 -3.95
CA ARG A 183 1.42 -23.80 -4.56
C ARG A 183 1.20 -23.19 -5.95
N VAL A 184 1.95 -22.15 -6.30
CA VAL A 184 1.82 -21.47 -7.59
C VAL A 184 3.02 -21.71 -8.50
N THR A 185 4.17 -22.17 -7.98
CA THR A 185 5.36 -22.51 -8.78
C THR A 185 5.44 -23.98 -9.19
N SER A 186 4.71 -24.87 -8.53
CA SER A 186 4.66 -26.32 -8.85
C SER A 186 3.93 -26.63 -10.15
#